data_AF-A0A6N0HYK1-F1
#
_entry.id   AF-A0A6N0HYK1-F1
#
_cell.length_a   1.000
_cell.length_b   1.000
_cell.length_c   1.000
_cell.angle_alpha   90.00
_cell.angle_beta   90.00
_cell.angle_gamma   90.00
#
_symmetry.space_group_name_H-M   'P 1'
#
loop_
_entity.id
_entity.type
_entity.pdbx_description
1 polymer ?
#
loop_
_entity_poly.entity_id
_entity_poly.type
_entity_poly.pdbx_seq_one_letter_code
_entity_poly.pdbx_strand_id
1 'polypeptide(L)'
;MAEMLSYKSMPISWRSSYEVIPLPAGDEMGVVGFHYDLMPFKSLPSSYLGFGGYGGAVGEEGGFFTMGATLGNRFELSRRLKLDLGYHFGGGGGSGLTFPGGGMITRAHAMLEFQLGGPYWRMGVAHTDFPNTTANESSDTHLVAGLRLDSFSWRQIFDNSESVTPYQGELERYRIMPSLMHYATDDDHPMHRSGIYTGGAGENTDFNLLGIQFDHQFSHFFYNSVELYGAGGGGSDGYASISAGLGARVPLFAGLNWESKALLGLAGDGRIDTGGGLTVHLMTGLSLELSEHWYVKAMAGRMAALEGEIKADAYEIGIG
;
A
#
# COMPACT_ATOMS: atom_id res chain seq x y z
N MET A 1 32.70 -13.84 -25.73
CA MET A 1 32.98 -13.95 -24.28
C MET A 1 32.14 -12.87 -23.63
N ALA A 2 30.92 -13.20 -23.20
CA ALA A 2 30.04 -12.22 -22.54
C ALA A 2 30.40 -12.20 -21.06
N GLU A 3 30.81 -11.04 -20.55
CA GLU A 3 30.95 -10.82 -19.11
C GLU A 3 29.56 -11.02 -18.47
N MET A 4 29.42 -12.10 -17.72
CA MET A 4 28.30 -12.25 -16.78
C MET A 4 28.44 -11.15 -15.73
N LEU A 5 27.60 -10.12 -15.84
CA LEU A 5 27.36 -9.14 -14.79
C LEU A 5 26.92 -9.89 -13.53
N SER A 6 27.85 -10.12 -12.61
CA SER A 6 27.58 -10.66 -11.28
C SER A 6 26.78 -9.61 -10.49
N TYR A 7 25.46 -9.67 -10.53
CA TYR A 7 24.59 -8.85 -9.70
C TYR A 7 24.81 -9.19 -8.23
N LYS A 8 25.61 -8.37 -7.52
CA LYS A 8 25.80 -8.53 -6.08
C LYS A 8 24.51 -8.11 -5.39
N SER A 9 23.77 -9.06 -4.84
CA SER A 9 22.50 -8.80 -4.15
C SER A 9 22.72 -7.80 -3.01
N MET A 10 22.14 -6.61 -3.13
CA MET A 10 22.09 -5.64 -2.06
C MET A 10 21.12 -6.15 -0.98
N PRO A 11 21.44 -6.08 0.33
CA PRO A 11 20.49 -6.47 1.36
C PRO A 11 19.24 -5.57 1.30
N ILE A 12 18.08 -6.21 1.41
CA ILE A 12 16.78 -5.57 1.36
C ILE A 12 15.91 -6.04 2.52
N SER A 13 15.01 -5.18 2.99
CA SER A 13 14.00 -5.55 3.97
C SER A 13 12.68 -4.84 3.73
N TRP A 14 11.58 -5.50 4.05
CA TRP A 14 10.26 -4.88 4.08
C TRP A 14 9.92 -4.52 5.52
N ARG A 15 9.30 -3.35 5.73
CA ARG A 15 8.75 -2.96 7.03
C ARG A 15 7.29 -2.62 6.91
N SER A 16 6.53 -3.05 7.89
CA SER A 16 5.19 -2.52 8.15
C SER A 16 5.12 -1.90 9.54
N SER A 17 4.15 -1.01 9.74
CA SER A 17 3.81 -0.46 11.05
C SER A 17 2.32 -0.17 11.13
N TYR A 18 1.80 -0.20 12.35
CA TYR A 18 0.52 0.35 12.73
C TYR A 18 0.74 1.30 13.90
N GLU A 19 0.08 2.44 13.86
CA GLU A 19 0.15 3.48 14.87
C GLU A 19 -1.19 4.19 14.99
N VAL A 20 -1.53 4.65 16.19
CA VAL A 20 -2.68 5.52 16.42
C VAL A 20 -2.12 6.88 16.81
N ILE A 21 -2.44 7.89 16.02
CA ILE A 21 -1.97 9.26 16.18
C ILE A 21 -3.14 10.07 16.75
N PRO A 22 -3.10 10.48 18.02
CA PRO A 22 -3.98 11.49 18.57
C PRO A 22 -3.91 12.78 17.75
N LEU A 23 -5.08 13.32 17.43
CA LEU A 23 -5.25 14.54 16.65
C LEU A 23 -5.89 15.65 17.49
N PRO A 24 -5.81 16.91 17.02
CA PRO A 24 -6.43 18.04 17.72
C PRO A 24 -7.93 17.82 17.87
N ALA A 25 -8.54 18.44 18.89
CA ALA A 25 -9.96 18.28 19.26
C ALA A 25 -10.37 16.92 19.85
N GLY A 26 -9.42 15.98 20.01
CA GLY A 26 -9.67 14.69 20.66
C GLY A 26 -9.91 13.54 19.69
N ASP A 27 -9.77 13.80 18.40
CA ASP A 27 -9.93 12.82 17.33
C ASP A 27 -8.70 11.90 17.28
N GLU A 28 -8.82 10.73 16.66
CA GLU A 28 -7.71 9.77 16.49
C GLU A 28 -7.62 9.29 15.03
N MET A 29 -6.39 9.14 14.55
CA MET A 29 -6.10 8.57 13.23
C MET A 29 -5.23 7.33 13.37
N GLY A 30 -5.79 6.18 13.03
CA GLY A 30 -5.05 4.94 12.88
C GLY A 30 -4.36 4.89 11.53
N VAL A 31 -3.04 4.74 11.52
CA VAL A 31 -2.18 4.80 10.34
C VAL A 31 -1.45 3.49 10.17
N VAL A 32 -1.40 3.01 8.92
CA VAL A 32 -0.56 1.87 8.51
C VAL A 32 0.58 2.38 7.63
N GLY A 33 1.80 1.96 7.96
CA GLY A 33 3.00 2.26 7.19
C GLY A 33 3.54 1.02 6.47
N PHE A 34 4.03 1.21 5.24
CA PHE A 34 4.74 0.18 4.46
C PHE A 34 5.99 0.78 3.82
N HIS A 35 7.13 0.10 3.99
CA HIS A 35 8.41 0.53 3.44
C HIS A 35 9.25 -0.62 2.91
N TYR A 36 10.04 -0.30 1.89
CA TYR A 36 11.08 -1.11 1.32
C TYR A 36 12.44 -0.46 1.61
N ASP A 37 13.26 -1.13 2.41
CA ASP A 37 14.56 -0.62 2.84
C ASP A 37 15.69 -1.27 2.06
N LEU A 38 16.59 -0.41 1.57
CA LEU A 38 17.84 -0.78 0.94
C LEU A 38 18.99 -0.51 1.89
N MET A 39 20.01 -1.36 1.90
CA MET A 39 21.26 -1.14 2.64
C MET A 39 22.42 -0.84 1.67
N PRO A 40 22.47 0.35 1.04
CA PRO A 40 23.44 0.65 -0.02
C PRO A 40 24.85 0.97 0.51
N PHE A 41 24.98 1.28 1.80
CA PHE A 41 26.21 1.86 2.36
C PHE A 41 27.17 0.79 2.87
N LYS A 42 28.25 0.51 2.11
CA LYS A 42 29.29 -0.46 2.53
C LYS A 42 30.01 -0.04 3.82
N SER A 43 30.25 1.25 4.00
CA SER A 43 30.96 1.80 5.17
C SER A 43 30.05 1.96 6.41
N LEU A 44 28.72 1.89 6.22
CA LEU A 44 27.72 2.00 7.27
C LEU A 44 26.68 0.87 7.07
N PRO A 45 27.06 -0.39 7.32
CA PRO A 45 26.22 -1.55 6.99
C PRO A 45 24.92 -1.62 7.80
N SER A 46 24.84 -0.89 8.91
CA SER A 46 23.61 -0.75 9.71
C SER A 46 22.67 0.35 9.21
N SER A 47 23.13 1.22 8.30
CA SER A 47 22.32 2.28 7.73
C SER A 47 21.48 1.77 6.56
N TYR A 48 20.25 2.27 6.48
CA TYR A 48 19.34 1.95 5.40
C TYR A 48 18.69 3.20 4.82
N LEU A 49 18.31 3.10 3.55
CA LEU A 49 17.45 4.03 2.85
C LEU A 49 16.14 3.30 2.53
N GLY A 50 15.06 3.72 3.18
CA GLY A 50 13.71 3.21 3.01
C GLY A 50 12.91 4.04 2.01
N PHE A 51 12.11 3.39 1.19
CA PHE A 51 11.10 4.01 0.32
C PHE A 51 9.75 3.43 0.66
N GLY A 52 8.74 4.27 0.81
CA GLY A 52 7.41 3.81 1.16
C GLY A 52 6.56 4.93 1.70
N GLY A 53 5.52 4.59 2.41
CA GLY A 53 4.48 5.54 2.75
C GLY A 53 3.64 5.13 3.94
N TYR A 54 2.74 6.02 4.31
CA TYR A 54 1.77 5.85 5.36
C TYR A 54 0.38 6.17 4.81
N GLY A 55 -0.62 5.41 5.22
CA GLY A 55 -2.01 5.64 4.87
C GLY A 55 -2.90 5.53 6.10
N GLY A 56 -3.90 6.40 6.20
CA GLY A 56 -5.00 6.26 7.15
C GLY A 56 -5.73 4.95 6.91
N ALA A 57 -5.98 4.20 7.98
CA ALA A 57 -6.67 2.93 7.97
C ALA A 57 -7.98 2.96 8.77
N VAL A 58 -7.98 3.61 9.94
CA VAL A 58 -9.15 3.70 10.82
C VAL A 58 -9.21 5.07 11.49
N GLY A 59 -10.39 5.46 11.95
CA GLY A 59 -10.59 6.71 12.68
C GLY A 59 -11.21 7.82 11.84
N GLU A 60 -11.21 9.02 12.41
CA GLU A 60 -12.05 10.15 11.94
C GLU A 60 -11.41 10.96 10.82
N GLU A 61 -10.11 10.74 10.58
CA GLU A 61 -9.30 11.45 9.57
C GLU A 61 -8.69 10.45 8.59
N GLY A 62 -9.52 9.58 8.03
CA GLY A 62 -9.07 8.73 6.94
C GLY A 62 -9.03 9.49 5.62
N GLY A 63 -8.25 8.92 4.71
CA GLY A 63 -7.86 9.61 3.49
C GLY A 63 -6.49 10.28 3.52
N PHE A 64 -5.84 10.33 4.69
CA PHE A 64 -4.42 10.63 4.77
C PHE A 64 -3.61 9.60 3.97
N PHE A 65 -2.84 10.05 2.98
CA PHE A 65 -1.94 9.19 2.23
C PHE A 65 -0.65 9.91 1.86
N THR A 66 0.49 9.33 2.21
CA THR A 66 1.82 9.93 1.96
C THR A 66 2.81 8.91 1.44
N MET A 67 3.70 9.34 0.56
CA MET A 67 4.85 8.57 0.10
C MET A 67 6.12 9.38 0.29
N GLY A 68 7.23 8.68 0.54
CA GLY A 68 8.47 9.34 0.90
C GLY A 68 9.64 8.41 1.06
N ALA A 69 10.67 8.96 1.70
CA ALA A 69 11.90 8.25 1.98
C ALA A 69 12.25 8.32 3.46
N THR A 70 12.88 7.25 3.95
CA THR A 70 13.38 7.15 5.32
C THR A 70 14.88 6.95 5.29
N LEU A 71 15.63 7.73 6.07
CA LEU A 71 17.00 7.41 6.40
C LEU A 71 17.02 6.86 7.83
N GLY A 72 17.66 5.71 8.04
CA GLY A 72 17.75 5.13 9.38
C GLY A 72 19.02 4.33 9.61
N ASN A 73 19.23 3.94 10.87
CA ASN A 73 20.34 3.12 11.31
C ASN A 73 19.87 2.11 12.38
N ARG A 74 20.29 0.85 12.23
CA ARG A 74 19.96 -0.25 13.14
C ARG A 74 21.16 -0.66 13.98
N PHE A 75 21.15 -0.31 15.25
CA PHE A 75 22.19 -0.64 16.21
C PHE A 75 21.92 -2.00 16.84
N GLU A 76 22.91 -2.90 16.81
CA GLU A 76 22.81 -4.17 17.52
C GLU A 76 23.04 -3.95 19.02
N LEU A 77 21.98 -4.15 19.82
CA LEU A 77 22.09 -4.08 21.28
C LEU A 77 22.48 -5.45 21.87
N SER A 78 21.99 -6.54 21.25
CA SER A 78 22.36 -7.92 21.59
C SER A 78 22.13 -8.84 20.38
N ARG A 79 22.36 -10.15 20.56
CA ARG A 79 22.13 -11.16 19.50
C ARG A 79 20.69 -11.23 18.97
N ARG A 80 19.70 -10.75 19.74
CA ARG A 80 18.26 -10.84 19.37
C ARG A 80 17.53 -9.51 19.42
N LEU A 81 18.21 -8.43 19.84
CA LEU A 81 17.62 -7.12 20.04
C LEU A 81 18.41 -6.07 19.27
N LYS A 82 17.71 -5.30 18.43
CA LYS A 82 18.24 -4.16 17.70
C LYS A 82 17.49 -2.90 18.08
N LEU A 83 18.17 -1.76 18.05
CA LEU A 83 17.56 -0.44 18.13
C LEU A 83 17.57 0.17 16.73
N ASP A 84 16.40 0.47 16.20
CA ASP A 84 16.21 1.15 14.92
C ASP A 84 15.85 2.62 15.17
N LEU A 85 16.73 3.51 14.73
CA LEU A 85 16.50 4.95 14.72
C LEU A 85 16.36 5.41 13.28
N GLY A 86 15.32 6.19 12.98
CA GLY A 86 15.12 6.69 11.63
C GLY A 86 14.35 7.99 11.56
N TYR A 87 14.46 8.63 10.40
CA TYR A 87 13.77 9.86 10.06
C TYR A 87 13.17 9.72 8.66
N HIS A 88 11.86 9.93 8.56
CA HIS A 88 11.09 9.86 7.33
C HIS A 88 10.67 11.27 6.89
N PHE A 89 10.75 11.52 5.60
CA PHE A 89 10.19 12.68 4.94
C PHE A 89 9.27 12.21 3.83
N GLY A 90 7.99 12.60 3.90
CA GLY A 90 6.95 12.17 2.99
C GLY A 90 6.11 13.34 2.50
N GLY A 91 5.62 13.22 1.27
CA GLY A 91 4.65 14.11 0.66
C GLY A 91 3.50 13.29 0.08
N GLY A 92 2.32 13.87 0.03
CA GLY A 92 1.12 13.08 -0.19
C GLY A 92 -0.08 13.87 -0.64
N GLY A 93 -1.17 13.14 -0.84
CA GLY A 93 -2.49 13.69 -1.12
C GLY A 93 -3.33 13.65 0.15
N GLY A 94 -4.07 14.72 0.36
CA GLY A 94 -5.14 14.82 1.33
C GLY A 94 -6.03 15.99 0.90
N SER A 95 -7.30 15.93 1.25
CA SER A 95 -8.19 17.07 1.04
C SER A 95 -7.75 18.22 1.94
N GLY A 96 -7.75 19.47 1.45
CA GLY A 96 -7.59 20.65 2.33
C GLY A 96 -8.72 20.82 3.36
N LEU A 97 -9.67 19.89 3.39
CA LEU A 97 -10.84 19.83 4.27
C LEU A 97 -10.70 18.78 5.38
N THR A 98 -9.69 17.90 5.32
CA THR A 98 -9.39 16.84 6.30
C THR A 98 -7.96 17.02 6.82
N PHE A 99 -7.69 16.60 8.04
CA PHE A 99 -6.34 16.60 8.59
C PHE A 99 -5.51 15.47 7.94
N PRO A 100 -4.23 15.68 7.57
CA PRO A 100 -3.40 16.88 7.75
C PRO A 100 -3.37 17.84 6.54
N GLY A 101 -4.35 17.80 5.64
CA GLY A 101 -4.37 18.66 4.46
C GLY A 101 -3.39 18.21 3.38
N GLY A 102 -2.28 18.93 3.21
CA GLY A 102 -1.35 18.77 2.07
C GLY A 102 -0.51 17.49 2.04
N GLY A 103 -0.83 16.48 2.87
CA GLY A 103 -0.22 15.14 2.88
C GLY A 103 1.28 15.08 3.20
N MET A 104 1.90 16.20 3.59
CA MET A 104 3.30 16.26 3.95
C MET A 104 3.51 15.83 5.40
N ILE A 105 4.46 14.94 5.61
CA ILE A 105 4.88 14.51 6.94
C ILE A 105 6.39 14.54 7.12
N THR A 106 6.79 14.84 8.35
CA THR A 106 8.10 14.43 8.86
C THR A 106 7.90 13.52 10.05
N ARG A 107 8.68 12.45 10.15
CA ARG A 107 8.49 11.46 11.20
C ARG A 107 9.81 10.90 11.68
N ALA A 108 10.14 11.14 12.94
CA ALA A 108 11.26 10.50 13.61
C ALA A 108 10.78 9.27 14.37
N HIS A 109 11.51 8.16 14.34
CA HIS A 109 11.18 6.96 15.12
C HIS A 109 12.37 6.41 15.89
N ALA A 110 12.04 5.81 17.04
CA ALA A 110 12.95 4.99 17.83
C ALA A 110 12.23 3.68 18.18
N MET A 111 12.71 2.57 17.61
CA MET A 111 12.05 1.27 17.68
C MET A 111 13.01 0.21 18.20
N LEU A 112 12.54 -0.62 19.12
CA LEU A 112 13.20 -1.88 19.46
C LEU A 112 12.72 -2.97 18.52
N GLU A 113 13.66 -3.69 17.92
CA GLU A 113 13.39 -4.83 17.06
C GLU A 113 13.84 -6.13 17.73
N PHE A 114 12.91 -7.08 17.86
CA PHE A 114 13.15 -8.40 18.43
C PHE A 114 12.90 -9.47 17.38
N GLN A 115 13.86 -10.35 17.17
CA GLN A 115 13.70 -11.46 16.22
C GLN A 115 13.00 -12.64 16.91
N LEU A 116 11.83 -13.03 16.39
CA LEU A 116 11.10 -14.21 16.85
C LEU A 116 10.68 -15.05 15.63
N GLY A 117 11.48 -16.07 15.31
CA GLY A 117 11.32 -16.86 14.09
C GLY A 117 11.86 -16.13 12.85
N GLY A 118 11.07 -16.14 11.77
CA GLY A 118 11.37 -15.42 10.52
C GLY A 118 11.30 -13.88 10.62
N PRO A 119 10.22 -13.28 11.17
CA PRO A 119 10.08 -11.83 11.25
C PRO A 119 10.81 -11.19 12.44
N TYR A 120 11.13 -9.90 12.29
CA TYR A 120 11.45 -9.00 13.39
C TYR A 120 10.19 -8.26 13.83
N TRP A 121 9.84 -8.39 15.11
CA TRP A 121 8.81 -7.57 15.75
C TRP A 121 9.40 -6.24 16.14
N ARG A 122 8.71 -5.15 15.82
CA ARG A 122 9.17 -3.78 16.02
C ARG A 122 8.19 -3.06 16.92
N MET A 123 8.67 -2.45 17.99
CA MET A 123 7.85 -1.66 18.90
C MET A 123 8.63 -0.45 19.42
N GLY A 124 7.97 0.69 19.59
CA GLY A 124 8.64 1.89 20.06
C GLY A 124 7.77 3.13 19.96
N VAL A 125 8.42 4.26 19.76
CA VAL A 125 7.79 5.57 19.69
C VAL A 125 8.14 6.25 18.37
N ALA A 126 7.21 7.05 17.87
CA ALA A 126 7.48 7.98 16.80
C ALA A 126 6.97 9.37 17.16
N HIS A 127 7.65 10.38 16.63
CA HIS A 127 7.20 11.75 16.62
C HIS A 127 6.86 12.10 15.17
N THR A 128 5.60 12.43 14.89
CA THR A 128 5.15 12.81 13.55
C THR A 128 4.73 14.26 13.54
N ASP A 129 5.27 15.04 12.61
CA ASP A 129 4.84 16.38 12.29
C ASP A 129 4.11 16.40 10.95
N PHE A 130 3.15 17.31 10.85
CA PHE A 130 2.27 17.59 9.72
C PHE A 130 2.44 19.07 9.33
N PRO A 131 3.54 19.47 8.68
CA PRO A 131 3.92 20.88 8.64
C PRO A 131 3.02 21.76 7.74
N ASN A 132 2.20 21.16 6.87
CA ASN A 132 1.26 21.84 5.98
C ASN A 132 -0.20 21.53 6.35
N THR A 133 -0.51 21.42 7.64
CA THR A 133 -1.87 21.23 8.14
C THR A 133 -2.58 22.57 8.43
N THR A 134 -3.91 22.52 8.42
CA THR A 134 -4.80 23.64 8.76
C THR A 134 -5.05 23.75 10.28
N ALA A 135 -4.63 22.75 11.06
CA ALA A 135 -4.83 22.72 12.51
C ALA A 135 -3.73 23.46 13.30
N ASN A 136 -4.09 23.92 14.51
CA ASN A 136 -3.18 24.64 15.43
C ASN A 136 -2.11 23.72 16.04
N GLU A 137 -2.46 22.46 16.26
CA GLU A 137 -1.56 21.40 16.68
C GLU A 137 -1.28 20.52 15.46
N SER A 138 -0.01 20.35 15.15
CA SER A 138 0.44 19.73 13.91
C SER A 138 1.46 18.63 14.14
N SER A 139 1.65 18.18 15.37
CA SER A 139 2.52 17.05 15.67
C SER A 139 2.10 16.29 16.91
N ASP A 140 2.49 15.02 16.95
CA ASP A 140 2.23 14.13 18.09
C ASP A 140 3.39 13.14 18.32
N THR A 141 3.49 12.64 19.56
CA THR A 141 4.36 11.51 19.91
C THR A 141 3.55 10.30 20.37
N HIS A 142 3.54 9.25 19.56
CA HIS A 142 2.70 8.08 19.76
C HIS A 142 3.47 6.76 19.76
N LEU A 143 2.79 5.71 20.20
CA LEU A 143 3.30 4.34 20.19
C LEU A 143 3.15 3.71 18.80
N VAL A 144 4.14 2.91 18.44
CA VAL A 144 4.20 2.25 17.14
C VAL A 144 4.51 0.78 17.35
N ALA A 145 3.80 -0.07 16.63
CA ALA A 145 4.10 -1.50 16.52
C ALA A 145 4.21 -1.88 15.05
N GLY A 146 4.95 -2.93 14.72
CA GLY A 146 5.13 -3.33 13.33
C GLY A 146 6.00 -4.56 13.15
N LEU A 147 6.24 -4.90 11.88
CA LEU A 147 7.07 -6.03 11.49
C LEU A 147 8.18 -5.57 10.55
N ARG A 148 9.30 -6.29 10.54
CA ARG A 148 10.30 -6.24 9.48
C ARG A 148 10.65 -7.63 9.01
N LEU A 149 10.73 -7.78 7.70
CA LEU A 149 11.12 -9.01 7.02
C LEU A 149 12.40 -8.75 6.24
N ASP A 150 13.48 -9.44 6.56
CA ASP A 150 14.69 -9.43 5.75
C ASP A 150 14.48 -10.31 4.51
N SER A 151 14.84 -9.81 3.33
CA SER A 151 14.83 -10.58 2.07
C SER A 151 13.55 -11.39 1.87
N PHE A 152 12.41 -10.69 1.74
CA PHE A 152 11.12 -11.32 1.53
C PHE A 152 11.08 -12.07 0.19
N SER A 153 11.03 -13.40 0.27
CA SER A 153 10.49 -14.26 -0.77
C SER A 153 9.16 -14.80 -0.26
N TRP A 154 8.07 -14.57 -1.00
CA TRP A 154 6.71 -15.04 -0.69
C TRP A 154 6.65 -16.55 -0.37
N ARG A 155 7.68 -17.29 -0.78
CA ARG A 155 7.89 -18.72 -0.53
C ARG A 155 8.15 -19.06 0.95
N GLN A 156 8.74 -18.16 1.74
CA GLN A 156 9.11 -18.42 3.15
C GLN A 156 7.90 -18.59 4.10
N ILE A 157 6.72 -18.12 3.70
CA ILE A 157 5.48 -18.31 4.48
C ILE A 157 4.90 -19.72 4.26
N PHE A 158 5.20 -20.35 3.12
CA PHE A 158 4.59 -21.61 2.69
C PHE A 158 5.58 -22.79 2.60
N ASP A 159 6.87 -22.56 2.80
CA ASP A 159 7.92 -23.56 2.60
C ASP A 159 8.84 -23.61 3.84
N ASN A 160 8.89 -24.76 4.51
CA ASN A 160 9.65 -25.02 5.75
C ASN A 160 11.18 -25.22 5.51
N SER A 161 11.74 -24.67 4.43
CA SER A 161 13.15 -24.90 4.05
C SER A 161 14.07 -23.77 4.50
N GLU A 162 15.13 -24.09 5.25
CA GLU A 162 16.12 -23.15 5.80
C GLU A 162 17.13 -22.58 4.77
N SER A 163 17.01 -22.93 3.48
CA SER A 163 17.96 -22.48 2.45
C SER A 163 17.41 -21.29 1.65
N VAL A 164 17.97 -20.10 1.89
CA VAL A 164 17.76 -18.91 1.06
C VAL A 164 18.70 -18.97 -0.15
N THR A 165 18.21 -19.46 -1.28
CA THR A 165 18.87 -19.25 -2.59
C THR A 165 18.42 -17.91 -3.18
N PRO A 166 19.34 -17.08 -3.72
CA PRO A 166 18.98 -15.92 -4.54
C PRO A 166 18.03 -16.33 -5.67
N TYR A 167 17.04 -15.50 -5.96
CA TYR A 167 15.97 -15.73 -6.94
C TYR A 167 16.51 -16.24 -8.29
N GLN A 168 16.16 -17.48 -8.62
CA GLN A 168 16.23 -18.08 -9.97
C GLN A 168 14.80 -18.45 -10.43
N GLY A 169 13.81 -17.60 -10.13
CA GLY A 169 12.43 -17.87 -10.53
C GLY A 169 12.19 -17.56 -12.01
N GLU A 170 11.39 -18.39 -12.67
CA GLU A 170 10.85 -18.12 -14.01
C GLU A 170 10.09 -16.79 -13.98
N LEU A 171 10.53 -15.81 -14.77
CA LEU A 171 9.88 -14.50 -14.89
C LEU A 171 8.39 -14.62 -15.30
N GLU A 172 7.99 -15.77 -15.86
CA GLU A 172 6.63 -16.11 -16.29
C GLU A 172 5.58 -16.11 -15.17
N ARG A 173 6.02 -16.19 -13.90
CA ARG A 173 5.11 -16.17 -12.73
C ARG A 173 4.76 -14.78 -12.25
N TYR A 174 5.47 -13.75 -12.72
CA TYR A 174 5.21 -12.37 -12.37
C TYR A 174 4.50 -11.69 -13.52
N ARG A 175 3.47 -10.91 -13.21
CA ARG A 175 2.81 -10.10 -14.21
C ARG A 175 2.68 -8.66 -13.73
N ILE A 176 3.03 -7.72 -14.61
CA ILE A 176 2.96 -6.28 -14.34
C ILE A 176 1.91 -5.71 -15.31
N MET A 177 0.84 -5.12 -14.78
CA MET A 177 -0.25 -4.61 -15.61
C MET A 177 -0.49 -3.14 -15.33
N PRO A 178 -0.22 -2.25 -16.29
CA PRO A 178 -0.98 -1.03 -16.42
C PRO A 178 -2.48 -1.34 -16.49
N SER A 179 -3.27 -0.58 -15.76
CA SER A 179 -4.70 -0.82 -15.65
C SER A 179 -5.49 0.47 -15.48
N LEU A 180 -6.73 0.42 -15.95
CA LEU A 180 -7.76 1.42 -15.76
C LEU A 180 -8.82 0.80 -14.85
N MET A 181 -9.19 1.52 -13.80
CA MET A 181 -10.27 1.15 -12.91
C MET A 181 -11.33 2.25 -12.92
N HIS A 182 -12.59 1.86 -13.09
CA HIS A 182 -13.74 2.76 -13.10
C HIS A 182 -14.63 2.40 -11.91
N TYR A 183 -14.89 3.38 -11.06
CA TYR A 183 -15.85 3.27 -9.98
C TYR A 183 -17.13 3.98 -10.38
N ALA A 184 -18.20 3.19 -10.46
CA ALA A 184 -19.54 3.67 -10.73
C ALA A 184 -20.35 3.72 -9.42
N THR A 185 -21.15 4.78 -9.26
CA THR A 185 -22.06 4.91 -8.13
C THR A 185 -23.20 3.91 -8.23
N ASP A 186 -23.49 3.21 -7.12
CA ASP A 186 -24.68 2.39 -6.97
C ASP A 186 -25.86 3.32 -6.62
N ASP A 187 -26.99 3.22 -7.31
CA ASP A 187 -28.18 4.08 -7.07
C ASP A 187 -28.68 3.96 -5.62
N ASP A 188 -28.43 2.81 -4.96
CA ASP A 188 -28.79 2.57 -3.56
C ASP A 188 -27.75 3.11 -2.56
N HIS A 189 -26.53 3.44 -3.01
CA HIS A 189 -25.42 3.89 -2.17
C HIS A 189 -24.63 5.02 -2.87
N PRO A 190 -25.16 6.25 -2.87
CA PRO A 190 -24.51 7.38 -3.51
C PRO A 190 -23.12 7.62 -2.91
N MET A 191 -22.15 7.95 -3.76
CA MET A 191 -20.83 8.35 -3.27
C MET A 191 -20.90 9.81 -2.82
N HIS A 192 -20.77 10.01 -1.52
CA HIS A 192 -20.71 11.34 -0.94
C HIS A 192 -19.30 11.91 -1.01
N ARG A 193 -19.21 13.19 -1.38
CA ARG A 193 -17.96 13.95 -1.29
C ARG A 193 -17.73 14.38 0.15
N SER A 194 -16.53 14.18 0.69
CA SER A 194 -16.18 14.62 2.03
C SER A 194 -16.07 16.16 2.13
N GLY A 195 -16.67 16.75 3.18
CA GLY A 195 -16.56 18.16 3.60
C GLY A 195 -17.76 19.10 3.31
N ILE A 196 -17.81 20.26 3.99
CA ILE A 196 -18.85 21.31 3.80
C ILE A 196 -18.54 22.16 2.56
N TYR A 197 -19.20 21.89 1.44
CA TYR A 197 -19.13 22.75 0.25
C TYR A 197 -20.24 23.80 0.25
N THR A 198 -19.86 25.08 0.26
CA THR A 198 -20.75 26.22 -0.02
C THR A 198 -20.99 26.48 -1.52
N GLY A 199 -20.63 25.52 -2.37
CA GLY A 199 -20.85 25.57 -3.82
C GLY A 199 -21.29 24.23 -4.36
N GLY A 200 -22.56 23.88 -4.11
CA GLY A 200 -23.25 22.73 -4.70
C GLY A 200 -22.58 21.38 -4.45
N ALA A 201 -22.96 20.70 -3.37
CA ALA A 201 -22.68 19.28 -3.20
C ALA A 201 -23.26 18.51 -4.40
N GLY A 202 -22.40 18.13 -5.35
CA GLY A 202 -22.78 17.21 -6.41
C GLY A 202 -22.82 15.81 -5.83
N GLU A 203 -24.02 15.28 -5.62
CA GLU A 203 -24.24 13.87 -5.35
C GLU A 203 -23.84 13.08 -6.60
N ASN A 204 -22.99 12.06 -6.43
CA ASN A 204 -22.50 11.16 -7.46
C ASN A 204 -21.51 11.75 -8.47
N THR A 205 -20.27 11.28 -8.41
CA THR A 205 -19.34 11.41 -9.53
C THR A 205 -18.63 10.09 -9.71
N ASP A 206 -19.00 9.34 -10.76
CA ASP A 206 -18.19 8.23 -11.23
C ASP A 206 -16.78 8.75 -11.53
N PHE A 207 -15.77 7.96 -11.20
CA PHE A 207 -14.40 8.37 -11.43
C PHE A 207 -13.55 7.23 -11.94
N ASN A 208 -12.49 7.64 -12.64
CA ASN A 208 -11.54 6.76 -13.27
C ASN A 208 -10.22 6.86 -12.52
N LEU A 209 -9.58 5.72 -12.36
CA LEU A 209 -8.29 5.55 -11.74
C LEU A 209 -7.33 4.90 -12.73
N LEU A 210 -6.12 5.42 -12.77
CA LEU A 210 -5.02 4.81 -13.51
C LEU A 210 -4.07 4.16 -12.51
N GLY A 211 -3.64 2.95 -12.83
CA GLY A 211 -2.85 2.19 -11.88
C GLY A 211 -1.97 1.15 -12.51
N ILE A 212 -1.19 0.53 -11.64
CA ILE A 212 -0.33 -0.60 -11.96
C ILE A 212 -0.59 -1.72 -10.96
N GLN A 213 -0.66 -2.94 -11.47
CA GLN A 213 -0.84 -4.15 -10.67
C GLN A 213 0.39 -5.03 -10.81
N PHE A 214 0.77 -5.66 -9.70
CA PHE A 214 1.87 -6.61 -9.62
C PHE A 214 1.32 -7.93 -9.10
N ASP A 215 1.16 -8.87 -10.01
CA ASP A 215 0.71 -10.22 -9.70
C ASP A 215 1.91 -11.16 -9.57
N HIS A 216 1.85 -12.03 -8.58
CA HIS A 216 2.80 -13.14 -8.46
C HIS A 216 2.03 -14.45 -8.28
N GLN A 217 2.18 -15.33 -9.26
CA GLN A 217 1.55 -16.64 -9.27
C GLN A 217 2.38 -17.64 -8.46
N PHE A 218 1.89 -17.97 -7.26
CA PHE A 218 2.57 -18.89 -6.35
C PHE A 218 2.04 -20.34 -6.44
N SER A 219 0.89 -20.56 -7.07
CA SER A 219 0.30 -21.88 -7.31
C SER A 219 -0.30 -21.97 -8.72
N HIS A 220 -0.70 -23.17 -9.14
CA HIS A 220 -1.36 -23.35 -10.44
C HIS A 220 -2.65 -22.53 -10.56
N PHE A 221 -3.38 -22.33 -9.45
CA PHE A 221 -4.63 -21.58 -9.45
C PHE A 221 -4.56 -20.25 -8.72
N PHE A 222 -3.60 -20.05 -7.80
CA PHE A 222 -3.61 -18.89 -6.92
C PHE A 222 -2.45 -17.94 -7.20
N TYR A 223 -2.76 -16.66 -7.09
CA TYR A 223 -1.79 -15.57 -7.18
C TYR A 223 -2.05 -14.57 -6.05
N ASN A 224 -1.00 -13.84 -5.68
CA ASN A 224 -1.13 -12.66 -4.85
C ASN A 224 -1.06 -11.43 -5.75
N SER A 225 -1.71 -10.34 -5.35
CA SER A 225 -1.68 -9.08 -6.09
C SER A 225 -1.35 -7.92 -5.18
N VAL A 226 -0.62 -6.95 -5.72
CA VAL A 226 -0.44 -5.62 -5.14
C VAL A 226 -0.82 -4.60 -6.21
N GLU A 227 -1.72 -3.69 -5.86
CA GLU A 227 -2.34 -2.75 -6.79
C GLU A 227 -2.15 -1.32 -6.29
N LEU A 228 -1.70 -0.45 -7.18
CA LEU A 228 -1.49 0.97 -6.93
C LEU A 228 -2.33 1.75 -7.93
N TYR A 229 -3.27 2.54 -7.43
CA TYR A 229 -4.15 3.37 -8.24
C TYR A 229 -4.08 4.83 -7.81
N GLY A 230 -4.14 5.74 -8.77
CA GLY A 230 -4.27 7.18 -8.55
C GLY A 230 -5.36 7.76 -9.42
N ALA A 231 -5.83 8.95 -9.06
CA ALA A 231 -6.83 9.71 -9.81
C ALA A 231 -6.47 9.82 -11.30
N GLY A 232 -7.35 9.31 -12.16
CA GLY A 232 -7.23 9.33 -13.62
C GLY A 232 -8.24 10.25 -14.32
N GLY A 233 -9.27 10.71 -13.60
CA GLY A 233 -10.28 11.67 -14.08
C GLY A 233 -11.65 11.44 -13.44
N GLY A 234 -12.60 12.35 -13.65
CA GLY A 234 -13.97 12.22 -13.10
C GLY A 234 -14.20 12.87 -11.72
N GLY A 235 -13.28 13.72 -11.26
CA GLY A 235 -13.49 14.54 -10.05
C GLY A 235 -12.95 13.94 -8.74
N SER A 236 -12.19 12.84 -8.81
CA SER A 236 -11.48 12.22 -7.70
C SER A 236 -10.09 12.83 -7.46
N ASP A 237 -9.94 14.14 -7.67
CA ASP A 237 -8.62 14.80 -7.61
C ASP A 237 -7.97 14.58 -6.24
N GLY A 238 -6.79 13.96 -6.23
CA GLY A 238 -6.07 13.60 -5.01
C GLY A 238 -6.35 12.19 -4.48
N TYR A 239 -7.26 11.42 -5.09
CA TYR A 239 -7.48 10.02 -4.71
C TYR A 239 -6.27 9.17 -5.07
N ALA A 240 -5.83 8.36 -4.13
CA ALA A 240 -4.81 7.34 -4.32
C ALA A 240 -5.19 6.11 -3.51
N SER A 241 -4.83 4.92 -3.96
CA SER A 241 -5.02 3.72 -3.16
C SER A 241 -3.91 2.71 -3.39
N ILE A 242 -3.60 1.97 -2.33
CA ILE A 242 -2.74 0.79 -2.35
C ILE A 242 -3.55 -0.38 -1.79
N SER A 243 -3.64 -1.45 -2.55
CA SER A 243 -4.35 -2.65 -2.13
C SER A 243 -3.49 -3.88 -2.33
N ALA A 244 -3.66 -4.88 -1.47
CA ALA A 244 -3.02 -6.16 -1.62
C ALA A 244 -3.99 -7.29 -1.28
N GLY A 245 -3.80 -8.44 -1.89
CA GLY A 245 -4.66 -9.57 -1.61
C GLY A 245 -4.35 -10.80 -2.43
N LEU A 246 -5.37 -11.64 -2.56
CA LEU A 246 -5.29 -12.96 -3.19
C LEU A 246 -6.29 -13.04 -4.32
N GLY A 247 -5.88 -13.73 -5.38
CA GLY A 247 -6.76 -14.08 -6.48
C GLY A 247 -6.61 -15.53 -6.90
N ALA A 248 -7.64 -16.01 -7.59
CA ALA A 248 -7.69 -17.31 -8.23
C ALA A 248 -7.85 -17.12 -9.73
N ARG A 249 -7.06 -17.85 -10.52
CA ARG A 249 -7.11 -17.93 -11.98
C ARG A 249 -7.37 -19.37 -12.36
N VAL A 250 -8.48 -19.63 -13.03
CA VAL A 250 -8.88 -20.96 -13.50
C VAL A 250 -8.90 -20.95 -15.02
N PRO A 251 -8.07 -21.78 -15.68
CA PRO A 251 -8.11 -21.92 -17.13
C PRO A 251 -9.47 -22.46 -17.60
N LEU A 252 -10.08 -21.79 -18.59
CA LEU A 252 -11.32 -22.24 -19.21
C LEU A 252 -11.00 -22.97 -20.52
N PHE A 253 -10.59 -22.24 -21.56
CA PHE A 253 -10.22 -22.79 -22.87
C PHE A 253 -9.45 -21.77 -23.71
N ALA A 254 -8.54 -22.24 -24.58
CA ALA A 254 -7.86 -21.42 -25.60
C ALA A 254 -7.25 -20.10 -25.08
N GLY A 255 -6.58 -20.13 -23.92
CA GLY A 255 -5.98 -18.94 -23.30
C GLY A 255 -6.96 -18.03 -22.55
N LEU A 256 -8.26 -18.33 -22.57
CA LEU A 256 -9.26 -17.68 -21.73
C LEU A 256 -9.24 -18.29 -20.32
N ASN A 257 -9.13 -17.43 -19.31
CA ASN A 257 -9.19 -17.79 -17.91
C ASN A 257 -10.33 -17.04 -17.22
N TRP A 258 -10.92 -17.70 -16.23
CA TRP A 258 -11.74 -17.02 -15.23
C TRP A 258 -10.85 -16.55 -14.09
N GLU A 259 -11.05 -15.32 -13.65
CA GLU A 259 -10.30 -14.74 -12.53
C GLU A 259 -11.23 -14.19 -11.46
N SER A 260 -10.82 -14.29 -10.21
CA SER A 260 -11.46 -13.62 -9.09
C SER A 260 -10.41 -13.18 -8.09
N LYS A 261 -10.58 -12.01 -7.47
CA LYS A 261 -9.66 -11.48 -6.47
C LYS A 261 -10.39 -10.79 -5.33
N ALA A 262 -9.81 -10.93 -4.15
CA ALA A 262 -10.20 -10.24 -2.94
C ALA A 262 -9.00 -9.43 -2.44
N LEU A 263 -9.17 -8.11 -2.29
CA LEU A 263 -8.12 -7.19 -1.88
C LEU A 263 -8.54 -6.43 -0.64
N LEU A 264 -7.56 -6.14 0.21
CA LEU A 264 -7.67 -5.21 1.32
C LEU A 264 -6.66 -4.08 1.06
N GLY A 265 -7.09 -2.84 1.25
CA GLY A 265 -6.28 -1.68 0.87
C GLY A 265 -6.51 -0.45 1.72
N LEU A 266 -5.68 0.55 1.45
CA LEU A 266 -5.80 1.89 2.01
C LEU A 266 -6.11 2.83 0.85
N ALA A 267 -7.07 3.72 1.05
CA ALA A 267 -7.51 4.72 0.09
C ALA A 267 -7.45 6.12 0.71
N GLY A 268 -6.80 7.03 -0.02
CA GLY A 268 -6.86 8.46 0.18
C GLY A 268 -8.26 9.00 -0.10
N ASP A 269 -8.67 10.07 0.58
CA ASP A 269 -10.03 10.61 0.47
C ASP A 269 -10.24 11.21 -0.91
N GLY A 270 -9.30 12.00 -1.45
CA GLY A 270 -9.37 12.50 -2.82
C GLY A 270 -10.69 13.21 -3.15
N ARG A 271 -11.26 13.88 -2.15
CA ARG A 271 -12.61 14.52 -2.15
C ARG A 271 -13.80 13.55 -2.08
N ILE A 272 -13.58 12.30 -1.70
CA ILE A 272 -14.56 11.24 -1.52
C ILE A 272 -14.49 10.75 -0.07
N ASP A 273 -15.64 10.44 0.53
CA ASP A 273 -15.67 9.92 1.90
C ASP A 273 -15.24 8.45 1.96
N THR A 274 -13.95 8.22 2.23
CA THR A 274 -13.39 6.90 2.49
C THR A 274 -13.44 6.50 3.97
N GLY A 275 -14.06 7.30 4.84
CA GLY A 275 -14.02 7.13 6.29
C GLY A 275 -12.57 7.05 6.76
N GLY A 276 -12.23 6.04 7.57
CA GLY A 276 -10.87 5.74 8.02
C GLY A 276 -9.86 5.36 6.94
N GLY A 277 -10.29 5.12 5.69
CA GLY A 277 -9.41 4.83 4.55
C GLY A 277 -9.16 3.35 4.26
N LEU A 278 -9.53 2.43 5.16
CA LEU A 278 -9.44 0.98 4.90
C LEU A 278 -10.56 0.52 3.95
N THR A 279 -10.17 -0.15 2.87
CA THR A 279 -11.08 -0.59 1.81
C THR A 279 -10.97 -2.08 1.55
N VAL A 280 -12.07 -2.68 1.09
CA VAL A 280 -12.14 -4.05 0.62
C VAL A 280 -12.65 -4.08 -0.82
N HIS A 281 -12.05 -4.91 -1.65
CA HIS A 281 -12.42 -5.09 -3.04
C HIS A 281 -12.70 -6.56 -3.30
N LEU A 282 -13.82 -6.87 -3.94
CA LEU A 282 -14.17 -8.21 -4.41
C LEU A 282 -14.49 -8.14 -5.89
N MET A 283 -13.68 -8.77 -6.72
CA MET A 283 -13.81 -8.70 -8.18
C MET A 283 -13.76 -10.07 -8.83
N THR A 284 -14.47 -10.23 -9.93
CA THR A 284 -14.47 -11.42 -10.78
C THR A 284 -14.46 -11.00 -12.25
N GLY A 285 -13.87 -11.80 -13.12
CA GLY A 285 -13.71 -11.43 -14.51
C GLY A 285 -13.11 -12.52 -15.38
N LEU A 286 -12.69 -12.10 -16.55
CA LEU A 286 -12.01 -12.95 -17.52
C LEU A 286 -10.67 -12.34 -17.88
N SER A 287 -9.69 -13.19 -18.14
CA SER A 287 -8.46 -12.79 -18.81
C SER A 287 -8.22 -13.65 -20.05
N LEU A 288 -7.62 -13.04 -21.06
CA LEU A 288 -7.31 -13.67 -22.33
C LEU A 288 -5.82 -13.53 -22.61
N GLU A 289 -5.15 -14.67 -22.71
CA GLU A 289 -3.76 -14.77 -23.18
C GLU A 289 -3.74 -14.65 -24.70
N LEU A 290 -3.30 -13.49 -25.20
CA LEU A 290 -3.21 -13.19 -26.63
C LEU A 290 -1.92 -13.78 -27.24
N SER A 291 -0.85 -13.86 -26.44
CA SER A 291 0.42 -14.50 -26.77
C SER A 291 1.18 -14.83 -25.49
N GLU A 292 2.37 -15.43 -25.60
CA GLU A 292 3.27 -15.70 -24.47
C GLU A 292 3.63 -14.45 -23.64
N HIS A 293 3.51 -13.25 -24.22
CA HIS A 293 3.92 -11.98 -23.61
C HIS A 293 2.81 -10.94 -23.53
N TRP A 294 1.59 -11.27 -23.98
CA TRP A 294 0.48 -10.32 -24.00
C TRP A 294 -0.78 -10.98 -23.49
N TYR A 295 -1.41 -10.35 -22.52
CA TYR A 295 -2.72 -10.73 -22.05
C TYR A 295 -3.52 -9.50 -21.66
N VAL A 296 -4.84 -9.65 -21.74
CA VAL A 296 -5.81 -8.62 -21.37
C VAL A 296 -6.71 -9.19 -20.31
N LYS A 297 -7.04 -8.37 -19.31
CA LYS A 297 -7.93 -8.73 -18.22
C LYS A 297 -9.07 -7.74 -18.14
N ALA A 298 -10.29 -8.24 -17.97
CA ALA A 298 -11.47 -7.43 -17.70
C ALA A 298 -12.18 -8.01 -16.47
N MET A 299 -12.37 -7.19 -15.43
CA MET A 299 -13.03 -7.59 -14.19
C MET A 299 -14.15 -6.62 -13.84
N ALA A 300 -15.16 -7.14 -13.14
CA ALA A 300 -16.20 -6.37 -12.51
C ALA A 300 -16.37 -6.84 -11.05
N GLY A 301 -16.78 -5.95 -10.17
CA GLY A 301 -16.83 -6.24 -8.75
C GLY A 301 -17.37 -5.10 -7.94
N ARG A 302 -17.07 -5.13 -6.64
CA ARG A 302 -17.42 -4.07 -5.70
C ARG A 302 -16.23 -3.67 -4.86
N MET A 303 -16.17 -2.39 -4.56
CA MET A 303 -15.27 -1.79 -3.58
C MET A 303 -16.13 -1.16 -2.47
N ALA A 304 -15.69 -1.28 -1.22
CA ALA A 304 -16.32 -0.61 -0.09
C ALA A 304 -15.25 -0.14 0.91
N ALA A 305 -15.47 1.03 1.51
CA ALA A 305 -14.78 1.41 2.74
C ALA A 305 -15.39 0.64 3.93
N LEU A 306 -14.57 0.29 4.92
CA LEU A 306 -15.05 -0.41 6.11
C LEU A 306 -15.67 0.52 7.16
N GLU A 307 -15.20 1.76 7.23
CA GLU A 307 -15.69 2.78 8.16
C GLU A 307 -16.37 3.97 7.45
N GLY A 308 -16.19 4.11 6.13
CA GLY A 308 -16.77 5.18 5.32
C GLY A 308 -18.06 4.78 4.60
N GLU A 309 -18.71 5.75 3.97
CA GLU A 309 -19.96 5.53 3.23
C GLU A 309 -19.74 5.05 1.79
N ILE A 310 -18.52 5.23 1.23
CA ILE A 310 -18.22 4.84 -0.15
C ILE A 310 -18.43 3.34 -0.37
N LYS A 311 -19.34 3.05 -1.31
CA LYS A 311 -19.49 1.75 -1.97
C LYS A 311 -19.60 1.99 -3.46
N ALA A 312 -18.83 1.24 -4.23
CA ALA A 312 -18.72 1.41 -5.66
C ALA A 312 -18.85 0.07 -6.38
N ASP A 313 -19.59 0.06 -7.48
CA ASP A 313 -19.37 -0.97 -8.49
C ASP A 313 -18.04 -0.66 -9.19
N ALA A 314 -17.17 -1.64 -9.26
CA ALA A 314 -15.81 -1.50 -9.76
C ALA A 314 -15.63 -2.26 -11.06
N TYR A 315 -15.11 -1.59 -12.08
CA TYR A 315 -14.80 -2.19 -13.38
C TYR A 315 -13.33 -1.96 -13.69
N GLU A 316 -12.62 -3.02 -14.07
CA GLU A 316 -11.19 -2.96 -14.29
C GLU A 316 -10.83 -3.53 -15.66
N ILE A 317 -9.95 -2.83 -16.36
CA ILE A 317 -9.29 -3.31 -17.57
C ILE A 317 -7.79 -3.23 -17.35
N GLY A 318 -7.11 -4.36 -17.50
CA GLY A 318 -5.65 -4.47 -17.41
C GLY A 318 -5.05 -5.03 -18.68
N ILE A 319 -3.83 -4.60 -19.00
CA ILE A 319 -3.02 -5.13 -20.09
C ILE A 319 -1.62 -5.41 -19.55
N GLY A 320 -1.01 -6.52 -19.96
CA GLY A 320 0.37 -6.85 -19.59
C GLY A 320 0.96 -7.93 -20.47
#